data_AF-A0A382ZKH0-F1
#
_entry.id   AF-A0A382ZKH0-F1
#
_cell.length_a   1.000
_cell.length_b   1.000
_cell.length_c   1.000
_cell.angle_alpha   90.00
_cell.angle_beta   90.00
_cell.angle_gamma   90.00
#
_symmetry.space_group_name_H-M   'P 1'
#
loop_
_entity.id
_entity.type
_entity.pdbx_description
1 polymer ?
#
loop_
_entity_poly.entity_id
_entity_poly.type
_entity_poly.pdbx_seq_one_letter_code
_entity_poly.pdbx_strand_id
1 'polypeptide(L)' 'VSDIRKGGPNALAAAKQLFVKVPAMSPGDAMDWTAEFSAGLFAGEEAAEGMAAFLEKRKPSWAEPGDSEED' A
#
# COMPACT_ATOMS: atom_id res chain seq x y z
N VAL A 1 0.13 13.65 -8.98
CA VAL A 1 1.14 13.37 -7.92
C VAL A 1 0.53 13.48 -6.53
N SER A 2 -0.39 14.43 -6.30
CA SER A 2 -1.21 14.53 -5.07
C SER A 2 -1.83 13.19 -4.66
N ASP A 3 -2.42 12.43 -5.59
CA ASP A 3 -3.10 11.16 -5.29
C ASP A 3 -2.22 10.10 -4.65
N ILE A 4 -0.90 10.12 -4.93
CA ILE A 4 0.03 9.18 -4.31
C ILE A 4 0.05 9.37 -2.78
N ARG A 5 -0.15 10.61 -2.29
CA ARG A 5 -0.15 10.91 -0.85
C ARG A 5 -1.38 10.36 -0.12
N LYS A 6 -2.46 10.04 -0.85
CA LYS A 6 -3.70 9.48 -0.28
C LYS A 6 -3.55 7.99 0.06
N GLY A 7 -2.52 7.32 -0.47
CA GLY A 7 -2.24 5.91 -0.19
C GLY A 7 -1.76 5.66 1.24
N GLY A 8 -2.00 4.45 1.75
CA GLY A 8 -1.51 4.04 3.06
C GLY A 8 0.00 4.19 3.18
N PRO A 9 0.53 4.77 4.27
CA PRO A 9 1.95 5.10 4.39
C PRO A 9 2.85 3.85 4.31
N ASN A 10 2.44 2.72 4.88
CA ASN A 10 3.20 1.47 4.79
C ASN A 10 3.13 0.86 3.39
N ALA A 11 1.96 0.90 2.74
CA ALA A 11 1.80 0.45 1.36
C ALA A 11 2.68 1.24 0.37
N LEU A 12 2.76 2.57 0.54
CA LEU A 12 3.63 3.42 -0.27
C LEU A 12 5.12 3.14 -0.03
N ALA A 13 5.51 2.92 1.23
CA ALA A 13 6.87 2.51 1.56
C ALA A 13 7.21 1.13 0.96
N ALA A 14 6.28 0.18 1.03
CA ALA A 14 6.43 -1.14 0.45
C ALA A 14 6.56 -1.09 -1.08
N ALA A 15 5.72 -0.31 -1.77
CA ALA A 15 5.82 -0.11 -3.22
C ALA A 15 7.20 0.41 -3.63
N LYS A 16 7.77 1.35 -2.87
CA LYS A 16 9.15 1.83 -3.10
C LYS A 16 10.20 0.74 -2.92
N GLN A 17 10.02 -0.16 -1.94
CA GLN A 17 10.95 -1.28 -1.75
C GLN A 17 10.96 -2.24 -2.94
N LEU A 18 9.81 -2.45 -3.61
CA LEU A 18 9.74 -3.28 -4.81
C LEU A 18 10.69 -2.77 -5.90
N PHE A 19 10.70 -1.47 -6.16
CA PHE A 19 11.60 -0.85 -7.16
C PHE A 19 13.08 -1.00 -6.83
N VAL A 20 13.44 -1.12 -5.55
CA VAL A 20 14.83 -1.28 -5.11
C VAL A 20 15.26 -2.75 -5.13
N LYS A 21 14.39 -3.66 -4.67
CA LYS A 21 14.75 -5.06 -4.42
C LYS A 21 14.55 -5.97 -5.63
N VAL A 22 13.40 -5.88 -6.30
CA VAL A 22 13.02 -6.83 -7.37
C VAL A 22 14.00 -6.82 -8.55
N PRO A 23 14.51 -5.67 -9.04
CA PRO A 23 15.45 -5.67 -10.17
C PRO A 23 16.79 -6.37 -9.90
N ALA A 24 17.14 -6.57 -8.63
CA ALA A 24 18.37 -7.24 -8.23
C ALA A 24 18.21 -8.77 -8.04
N MET A 25 17.01 -9.31 -8.26
CA MET A 25 16.66 -10.72 -8.05
C MET A 25 16.49 -11.46 -9.37
N SER A 26 16.63 -12.78 -9.34
CA SER A 26 16.14 -13.61 -10.44
C SER A 26 14.60 -13.58 -10.48
N PRO A 27 13.94 -13.86 -11.63
CA PRO A 27 12.48 -13.88 -11.69
C PRO A 27 11.83 -14.83 -10.69
N GLY A 28 12.44 -16.00 -10.43
CA GLY A 28 11.93 -16.97 -9.45
C GLY A 28 11.99 -16.44 -8.02
N ASP A 29 13.17 -15.96 -7.61
CA ASP A 29 13.36 -15.40 -6.26
C ASP A 29 12.48 -14.16 -6.04
N ALA A 30 12.31 -13.33 -7.06
CA ALA A 30 11.42 -12.18 -7.01
C ALA A 30 9.97 -12.60 -6.80
N MET A 31 9.51 -13.66 -7.46
CA MET A 31 8.15 -14.19 -7.30
C MET A 31 7.93 -14.68 -5.87
N ASP A 32 8.84 -15.50 -5.35
CA ASP A 32 8.73 -16.07 -4.01
C ASP A 32 8.79 -14.98 -2.93
N TRP A 33 9.75 -14.06 -3.05
CA TRP A 33 9.90 -12.96 -2.09
C TRP A 33 8.71 -12.00 -2.13
N THR A 34 8.21 -11.62 -3.31
CA THR A 34 7.06 -10.69 -3.41
C THR A 34 5.76 -11.35 -2.95
N ALA A 35 5.60 -12.66 -3.11
CA ALA A 35 4.44 -13.39 -2.59
C ALA A 35 4.40 -13.31 -1.04
N GLU A 36 5.49 -13.66 -0.36
CA GLU A 36 5.56 -13.56 1.10
C GLU A 36 5.43 -12.11 1.58
N PHE A 37 6.13 -11.19 0.93
CA PHE A 37 6.11 -9.77 1.26
C PHE A 37 4.71 -9.16 1.16
N SER A 38 3.99 -9.41 0.06
CA SER A 38 2.63 -8.90 -0.15
C SER A 38 1.62 -9.57 0.78
N ALA A 39 1.75 -10.87 1.05
CA ALA A 39 0.88 -11.57 2.00
C ALA A 39 0.95 -10.93 3.41
N GLY A 40 2.16 -10.56 3.87
CA GLY A 40 2.35 -9.86 5.14
C GLY A 40 1.67 -8.48 5.17
N LEU A 41 1.71 -7.74 4.06
CA LEU A 41 1.04 -6.43 3.97
C LEU A 41 -0.49 -6.57 4.02
N PHE A 42 -1.06 -7.53 3.29
CA PHE A 42 -2.50 -7.76 3.28
C PHE A 42 -3.05 -8.30 4.60
N ALA A 43 -2.23 -8.95 5.41
CA ALA A 43 -2.59 -9.40 6.76
C ALA A 43 -2.52 -8.28 7.81
N GLY A 44 -1.99 -7.10 7.48
CA GLY A 44 -1.76 -6.00 8.41
C GLY A 44 -2.96 -5.10 8.68
N GLU A 45 -2.88 -4.32 9.76
CA GLU A 45 -3.92 -3.38 10.18
C GLU A 45 -4.22 -2.31 9.13
N GLU A 46 -3.19 -1.80 8.44
CA GLU A 46 -3.36 -0.79 7.39
C GLU A 46 -4.21 -1.32 6.21
N ALA A 47 -4.01 -2.59 5.82
CA ALA A 47 -4.81 -3.21 4.77
C ALA A 47 -6.26 -3.42 5.21
N ALA A 48 -6.48 -3.85 6.46
CA ALA A 48 -7.81 -4.00 7.03
C ALA A 48 -8.56 -2.66 7.11
N GLU A 49 -7.90 -1.60 7.59
CA GLU A 49 -8.47 -0.25 7.67
C GLU A 49 -8.77 0.33 6.27
N GLY A 50 -7.85 0.18 5.32
CA GLY A 50 -8.07 0.66 3.95
C GLY A 50 -9.28 -0.02 3.29
N MET A 51 -9.42 -1.33 3.48
CA MET A 51 -10.57 -2.09 2.99
C MET A 51 -11.87 -1.65 3.68
N ALA A 52 -11.86 -1.51 5.00
CA ALA A 52 -13.01 -1.05 5.77
C ALA A 52 -13.45 0.36 5.33
N ALA A 53 -12.51 1.30 5.23
CA ALA A 53 -12.78 2.66 4.80
C ALA A 53 -13.42 2.71 3.40
N PHE A 54 -12.89 1.92 2.47
CA PHE A 54 -13.45 1.80 1.11
C PHE A 54 -14.89 1.26 1.12
N LEU A 55 -15.15 0.17 1.86
CA LEU A 55 -16.48 -0.44 1.95
C LEU A 55 -17.50 0.47 2.64
N GLU A 56 -17.07 1.19 3.68
CA GLU A 56 -17.89 2.12 4.44
C GLU A 56 -18.05 3.49 3.75
N LYS A 57 -17.38 3.71 2.62
CA LYS A 57 -17.36 5.00 1.90
C LYS A 57 -16.95 6.17 2.80
N ARG A 58 -15.94 5.93 3.62
CA ARG A 58 -15.31 6.95 4.45
C ARG A 58 -13.84 7.07 4.08
N LYS A 59 -13.20 8.13 4.57
CA LYS A 59 -11.74 8.24 4.46
C LYS A 59 -11.06 7.27 5.43
N PRO A 60 -9.89 6.72 5.07
CA PRO A 60 -9.10 5.92 5.98
C PRO A 60 -8.48 6.82 7.06
N SER A 61 -8.09 6.22 8.18
CA SER A 61 -7.53 6.92 9.36
C SER A 61 -6.31 7.81 9.07
N TRP A 62 -5.58 7.56 7.98
CA TRP A 62 -4.40 8.35 7.59
C TRP A 62 -4.70 9.53 6.66
N ALA A 63 -5.95 9.74 6.23
CA ALA A 63 -6.30 10.87 5.37
C ALA A 63 -6.07 12.21 6.08
N GLU A 64 -5.53 13.20 5.37
CA GLU A 64 -5.30 14.54 5.91
C GLU A 64 -6.60 15.38 5.88
N PRO A 65 -6.77 16.38 6.77
CA PRO A 65 -7.95 17.24 6.82
C PRO A 65 -8.27 18.01 5.53
N GLY A 66 -7.37 18.02 4.54
CA GLY A 66 -7.53 18.67 3.24
C GLY A 66 -7.83 17.73 2.07
N ASP A 67 -7.85 16.41 2.27
CA ASP A 67 -8.14 15.47 1.16
C ASP A 67 -9.64 15.50 0.86
N SER A 68 -10.16 16.30 -0.08
CA SER A 68 -11.58 16.25 -0.46
C SER A 68 -11.87 15.10 -1.44
N GLU A 69 -13.14 14.67 -1.56
CA GLU A 69 -13.53 13.65 -2.56
C GLU A 69 -13.41 14.16 -4.02
N GLU A 70 -13.23 15.48 -4.20
CA GLU A 70 -13.15 16.15 -5.50
C GLU A 70 -11.71 16.47 -5.94
N ASP A 71 -10.71 16.26 -5.06
CA ASP A 71 -9.28 16.47 -5.34
C ASP A 71 -8.57 15.23 -5.90
#